data_AF-A0A147EQX4-F1
#
_entry.id   AF-A0A147EQX4-F1
#
_cell.length_a   1.000
_cell.length_b   1.000
_cell.length_c   1.000
_cell.angle_alpha   90.00
_cell.angle_beta   90.00
_cell.angle_gamma   90.00
#
_symmetry.space_group_name_H-M   'P 1'
#
loop_
_entity.id
_entity.type
_entity.pdbx_description
1 polymer ?
#
loop_
_entity_poly.entity_id
_entity_poly.type
_entity_poly.pdbx_seq_one_letter_code
_entity_poly.pdbx_strand_id
1 'polypeptide(L)'
;MPNYRFRCAEGCEFDAMYSMSDVPRQAACAACGALAKRVITAPHLSASGGSAYGLLDRAARSAHEPQVVDRLPGRGAAPRQPVSRNPLHAKLPRP
;
A
#
# COMPACT_ATOMS: atom_id res chain seq x y z
N MET A 1 12.03 -4.04 14.59
CA MET A 1 13.44 -4.38 14.29
C MET A 1 13.64 -4.24 12.79
N PRO A 2 14.57 -3.39 12.32
CA PRO A 2 14.87 -3.26 10.88
C PRO A 2 15.42 -4.55 10.27
N ASN A 3 15.19 -4.73 8.97
CA ASN A 3 15.83 -5.76 8.17
C ASN A 3 17.05 -5.19 7.44
N TYR A 4 18.11 -5.98 7.36
CA TYR A 4 19.34 -5.64 6.65
C TYR A 4 19.71 -6.77 5.70
N ARG A 5 20.18 -6.41 4.50
CA ARG A 5 20.61 -7.38 3.49
C ARG A 5 22.13 -7.52 3.49
N PHE A 6 22.61 -8.74 3.34
CA PHE A 6 24.02 -9.09 3.28
C PHE A 6 24.33 -9.87 2.01
N ARG A 7 25.53 -9.65 1.45
CA ARG A 7 26.03 -10.36 0.27
C ARG A 7 27.45 -10.86 0.49
N CYS A 8 27.71 -12.12 0.21
CA CYS A 8 29.06 -12.70 0.26
C CYS A 8 29.80 -12.54 -1.08
N ALA A 9 31.12 -12.79 -1.05
CA ALA A 9 31.96 -12.75 -2.25
C ALA A 9 31.52 -13.81 -3.29
N GLU A 10 30.97 -14.94 -2.85
CA GLU A 10 30.43 -16.02 -3.69
C GLU A 10 29.06 -15.67 -4.31
N GLY A 11 28.50 -14.50 -4.00
CA GLY A 11 27.26 -14.02 -4.61
C GLY A 11 25.96 -14.44 -3.92
N CYS A 12 26.01 -15.18 -2.81
CA CYS A 12 24.82 -15.45 -1.99
C CYS A 12 24.32 -14.18 -1.30
N GLU A 13 23.00 -14.02 -1.22
CA GLU A 13 22.33 -12.92 -0.53
C GLU A 13 21.35 -13.44 0.52
N PHE A 14 21.26 -12.75 1.65
CA PHE A 14 20.29 -13.06 2.69
C PHE A 14 19.91 -11.82 3.51
N ASP A 15 18.74 -11.88 4.15
CA ASP A 15 18.23 -10.83 5.01
C ASP A 15 18.34 -11.26 6.48
N ALA A 16 18.73 -10.32 7.36
CA ALA A 16 18.84 -10.53 8.80
C ALA A 16 18.31 -9.31 9.56
N MET A 17 17.64 -9.56 10.69
CA MET A 17 17.08 -8.51 11.52
C MET A 17 18.06 -8.15 12.64
N TYR A 18 18.41 -6.87 12.74
CA TYR A 18 19.26 -6.34 13.80
C TYR A 18 18.62 -5.10 14.40
N SER A 19 18.97 -4.75 15.63
CA SER A 19 18.71 -3.40 16.14
C SER A 19 19.51 -2.38 15.32
N MET A 20 19.08 -1.12 15.29
CA MET A 20 19.87 -0.07 14.61
C MET A 20 21.23 0.15 15.28
N SER A 21 21.34 -0.12 16.58
CA SER A 21 22.54 0.05 17.39
C SER A 21 23.56 -1.09 17.25
N ASP A 22 23.10 -2.32 16.99
CA ASP A 22 23.95 -3.53 17.05
C ASP A 22 24.13 -4.21 15.69
N VAL A 23 23.79 -3.52 14.60
CA VAL A 23 23.93 -4.09 13.25
C VAL A 23 25.41 -4.25 12.87
N PRO A 24 25.89 -5.48 12.59
CA PRO A 24 27.28 -5.70 12.24
C PRO A 24 27.58 -5.28 10.80
N ARG A 25 28.84 -4.94 10.51
CA ARG A 25 29.29 -4.67 9.13
C ARG A 25 29.36 -5.93 8.27
N GLN A 26 29.54 -7.09 8.91
CA GLN A 26 29.69 -8.39 8.26
C GLN A 26 28.97 -9.47 9.06
N ALA A 27 28.44 -10.49 8.38
CA ALA A 27 27.79 -11.64 8.98
C ALA A 27 28.20 -12.92 8.24
N ALA A 28 28.17 -14.07 8.92
CA ALA A 28 28.45 -15.36 8.28
C ALA A 28 27.31 -15.76 7.36
N CYS A 29 27.63 -16.17 6.13
CA CYS A 29 26.64 -16.67 5.19
C CYS A 29 26.20 -18.09 5.58
N ALA A 30 24.91 -18.31 5.75
CA ALA A 30 24.36 -19.63 6.06
C ALA A 30 24.48 -20.65 4.92
N ALA A 31 24.69 -20.19 3.67
CA ALA A 31 24.81 -21.07 2.50
C ALA A 31 26.24 -21.55 2.23
N CYS A 32 27.24 -20.66 2.34
CA CYS A 32 28.62 -20.95 1.97
C CYS A 32 29.65 -20.73 3.09
N GLY A 33 29.25 -20.24 4.26
CA GLY A 33 30.14 -19.99 5.39
C GLY A 33 31.07 -18.77 5.24
N ALA A 34 31.15 -18.17 4.05
CA ALA A 34 31.95 -16.98 3.81
C ALA A 34 31.42 -15.74 4.55
N LEU A 35 32.30 -14.75 4.78
CA LEU A 35 31.91 -13.46 5.31
C LEU A 35 31.09 -12.68 4.27
N ALA A 36 29.85 -12.34 4.64
CA ALA A 36 28.95 -11.51 3.86
C ALA A 36 28.98 -10.07 4.38
N LYS A 37 29.15 -9.10 3.48
CA LYS A 37 29.13 -7.67 3.82
C LYS A 37 27.71 -7.14 3.76
N ARG A 38 27.38 -6.21 4.64
CA ARG A 38 26.10 -5.49 4.58
C ARG A 38 26.02 -4.67 3.30
N VAL A 39 24.96 -4.85 2.53
CA VAL A 39 24.70 -4.08 1.31
C VAL A 39 23.51 -3.17 1.52
N ILE A 40 23.60 -1.95 0.97
CA ILE A 40 22.47 -1.03 0.92
C ILE A 40 21.68 -1.42 -0.33
N THR A 41 20.62 -2.20 -0.14
CA THR A 41 19.62 -2.39 -1.19
C THR A 41 18.60 -1.28 -1.12
N ALA A 42 17.81 -1.12 -2.18
CA ALA A 42 16.77 -0.11 -2.22
C ALA A 42 15.58 -0.58 -1.35
N PRO A 43 15.51 -0.15 -0.07
CA PRO A 43 14.50 -0.65 0.84
C PRO A 43 13.17 -0.05 0.38
N HIS A 44 12.10 -0.84 0.37
CA HIS A 44 10.75 -0.34 0.09
C HIS A 44 10.54 0.28 -1.31
N LEU A 45 11.29 -0.11 -2.35
CA LEU A 45 10.94 0.29 -3.73
C LEU A 45 9.50 -0.07 -4.11
N SER A 46 8.95 -1.15 -3.55
CA SER A 46 7.57 -1.57 -3.78
C SER A 46 6.53 -0.72 -3.04
N ALA A 47 6.92 0.08 -2.04
CA ALA A 47 5.98 0.90 -1.27
C ALA A 47 5.39 2.04 -2.12
N SER A 48 6.09 2.47 -3.16
CA SER A 48 5.60 3.47 -4.13
C SER A 48 4.40 2.96 -4.95
N GLY A 49 4.21 1.65 -5.05
CA GLY A 49 3.04 1.04 -5.71
C GLY A 49 1.81 0.87 -4.80
N GLY A 50 1.93 1.20 -3.50
CA GLY A 50 0.86 0.98 -2.53
C GLY A 50 -0.26 2.01 -2.59
N SER A 51 -1.46 1.63 -2.15
CA SER A 51 -2.62 2.54 -2.06
C SER A 51 -2.36 3.74 -1.14
N ALA A 52 -1.61 3.55 -0.06
CA ALA A 52 -1.20 4.61 0.86
C ALA A 52 -0.28 5.64 0.18
N TYR A 53 0.70 5.18 -0.59
CA TYR A 53 1.57 6.06 -1.37
C TYR A 53 0.77 6.82 -2.43
N GLY A 54 -0.10 6.14 -3.17
CA GLY A 54 -0.98 6.79 -4.14
C GLY A 54 -1.97 7.78 -3.53
N LEU A 55 -2.31 7.68 -2.24
CA LEU A 55 -3.10 8.68 -1.53
C LEU A 55 -2.27 9.93 -1.22
N LEU A 56 -1.03 9.76 -0.74
CA LEU A 56 -0.12 10.87 -0.47
C LEU A 56 0.20 11.66 -1.75
N ASP A 57 0.48 10.96 -2.84
CA ASP A 57 0.77 11.58 -4.13
C ASP A 57 -0.42 12.40 -4.66
N ARG A 58 -1.63 11.84 -4.60
CA ARG A 58 -2.86 12.57 -4.98
C ARG A 58 -3.11 13.79 -4.10
N ALA A 59 -2.86 13.68 -2.79
CA ALA A 59 -3.02 14.79 -1.86
C ALA A 59 -2.02 15.92 -2.16
N ALA A 60 -0.74 15.59 -2.40
CA ALA A 60 0.27 16.58 -2.78
C ALA A 60 -0.11 17.29 -4.08
N ARG A 61 -0.49 16.52 -5.12
CA ARG A 61 -0.87 17.02 -6.43
C ARG A 61 -2.08 17.96 -6.39
N SER A 62 -3.02 17.74 -5.48
CA SER A 62 -4.27 18.51 -5.40
C SER A 62 -4.08 20.02 -5.20
N ALA A 63 -2.93 20.46 -4.67
CA ALA A 63 -2.63 21.87 -4.45
C ALA A 63 -2.33 22.64 -5.75
N HIS A 64 -1.89 21.97 -6.81
CA HIS A 64 -1.45 22.60 -8.06
C HIS A 64 -2.16 22.00 -9.29
N GLU A 65 -2.66 20.78 -9.20
CA GLU A 65 -3.40 20.08 -10.26
C GLU A 65 -4.63 19.36 -9.65
N PRO A 66 -5.63 20.11 -9.13
CA PRO A 66 -6.84 19.50 -8.60
C PRO A 66 -7.62 18.80 -9.71
N GLN A 67 -8.12 17.59 -9.43
CA GLN A 67 -9.05 16.92 -10.34
C GLN A 67 -10.37 17.68 -10.39
N VAL A 68 -10.75 18.12 -11.59
CA VAL A 68 -12.10 18.64 -11.85
C VAL A 68 -13.02 17.45 -12.05
N VAL A 69 -13.94 17.26 -11.11
CA VAL A 69 -14.97 16.21 -11.21
C VAL A 69 -16.25 16.80 -11.78
N ASP A 70 -16.67 16.28 -12.92
CA ASP A 70 -17.90 16.62 -13.65
C ASP A 70 -19.13 15.85 -13.14
N ARG A 71 -18.90 14.83 -12.28
CA ARG A 71 -19.92 14.13 -11.51
C ARG A 71 -19.40 13.80 -10.13
N LEU A 72 -20.29 13.80 -9.14
CA LEU A 72 -19.96 13.30 -7.82
C LEU A 72 -19.53 11.82 -7.92
N PRO A 73 -18.50 11.39 -7.17
CA PRO A 73 -18.13 9.98 -7.12
C PRO A 73 -19.38 9.19 -6.76
N GLY A 74 -19.66 8.14 -7.54
CA GLY A 74 -20.86 7.34 -7.37
C GLY A 74 -20.95 6.88 -5.93
N ARG A 75 -21.97 7.36 -5.20
CA ARG A 75 -22.42 6.66 -4.00
C ARG A 75 -22.73 5.25 -4.51
N GLY A 76 -21.97 4.25 -4.07
CA GLY A 76 -22.12 2.87 -4.54
C GLY A 76 -23.59 2.46 -4.60
N ALA A 77 -23.95 1.59 -5.53
CA ALA A 77 -25.33 1.24 -5.92
C ALA A 77 -26.36 1.62 -4.85
N ALA A 78 -27.02 2.77 -5.04
CA ALA A 78 -28.01 3.23 -4.09
C ALA A 78 -29.02 2.09 -3.87
N PRO A 79 -29.35 1.74 -2.61
CA PRO A 79 -30.30 0.67 -2.36
C PRO A 79 -31.59 0.98 -3.11
N ARG A 80 -32.06 0.03 -3.93
CA ARG A 80 -33.35 0.15 -4.62
C ARG A 80 -34.39 0.48 -3.57
N GLN A 81 -35.06 1.63 -3.70
CA GLN A 81 -36.12 2.02 -2.78
C GLN A 81 -37.20 0.92 -2.82
N PRO A 82 -37.57 0.34 -1.66
CA PRO A 82 -38.56 -0.72 -1.63
C PRO A 82 -39.90 -0.16 -2.12
N VAL A 83 -40.45 -0.75 -3.18
CA VAL A 83 -41.79 -0.42 -3.66
C VAL A 83 -42.79 -0.97 -2.65
N SER A 84 -43.46 -0.08 -1.92
CA SER A 84 -44.51 -0.47 -0.98
C SER A 84 -45.73 -1.00 -1.76
N ARG A 85 -46.13 -2.24 -1.43
CA ARG A 85 -47.30 -2.93 -2.02
C ARG A 85 -48.57 -2.72 -1.19
N ASN A 86 -48.65 -1.62 -0.45
CA ASN A 86 -49.81 -1.34 0.39
C ASN A 86 -51.06 -1.11 -0.48
N PRO A 87 -52.13 -1.90 -0.31
CA PRO A 87 -53.35 -1.74 -1.11
C PRO A 87 -54.03 -0.38 -0.94
N LEU A 88 -53.75 0.34 0.15
CA LEU A 88 -54.28 1.69 0.40
C LEU A 88 -53.73 2.73 -0.58
N HIS A 89 -52.63 2.45 -1.28
CA HIS A 89 -52.12 3.33 -2.34
C HIS A 89 -53.12 3.52 -3.49
N ALA A 90 -54.06 2.59 -3.68
CA ALA A 90 -55.13 2.73 -4.67
C ALA A 90 -56.09 3.89 -4.37
N LYS A 91 -56.10 4.39 -3.12
CA LYS A 91 -56.94 5.50 -2.67
C LYS A 91 -56.27 6.87 -2.76
N LEU A 92 -54.99 6.92 -3.15
CA LEU A 92 -54.29 8.19 -3.32
C LEU A 92 -54.81 8.91 -4.58
N PRO A 93 -54.95 10.25 -4.55
CA PRO A 93 -55.28 11.03 -5.74
C PRO A 93 -54.24 10.77 -6.82
N ARG A 94 -54.70 10.38 -8.01
CA ARG A 94 -53.82 10.20 -9.16
C ARG A 94 -53.61 11.56 -9.85
N PRO A 95 -52.37 11.89 -10.26
CA PRO A 95 -52.12 13.04 -11.13
C PRO A 95 -52.77 12.85 -12.50
#